data_AF-A0A1Y1ZCY8-F1
#
_entry.id   AF-A0A1Y1ZCY8-F1
#
_cell.length_a   1.000
_cell.length_b   1.000
_cell.length_c   1.000
_cell.angle_alpha   90.00
_cell.angle_beta   90.00
_cell.angle_gamma   90.00
#
_symmetry.space_group_name_H-M   'P 1'
#
loop_
_entity.id
_entity.type
_entity.pdbx_description
1 polymer ?
#
loop_
_entity_poly.entity_id
_entity_poly.type
_entity_poly.pdbx_seq_one_letter_code
_entity_poly.pdbx_strand_id
1 'polypeptide(L)'
;MSNERPSTPERPLLSKIPNTWRRARFFAECDIKRDGDTMGQICERSGISRRTGERWRQERRLIGTPIAIHRVRKLKSERKGTQLRRPFTVPEDTLRDIVSPEKNPHQWAPLVIQARKFKLPIKKRTLQFNLKTQLKRARMYVAHQRKTIRMNNQGDRVQYGEDNKDKLVRGY
;
A
#
# COMPACT_ATOMS: atom_id res chain seq x y z
N MET A 1 -0.16 4.45 -55.77
CA MET A 1 0.32 4.97 -54.47
C MET A 1 -0.23 4.07 -53.38
N SER A 2 0.62 3.32 -52.68
CA SER A 2 0.22 2.35 -51.64
C SER A 2 -0.13 3.08 -50.35
N ASN A 3 -1.40 2.99 -49.93
CA ASN A 3 -1.88 3.46 -48.63
C ASN A 3 -1.45 2.47 -47.55
N GLU A 4 -0.23 2.62 -47.03
CA GLU A 4 0.19 1.90 -45.83
C GLU A 4 -0.57 2.46 -44.62
N ARG A 5 -1.40 1.62 -44.01
CA ARG A 5 -2.11 1.96 -42.78
C ARG A 5 -1.07 2.25 -41.68
N PRO A 6 -1.29 3.25 -40.81
CA PRO A 6 -0.39 3.49 -39.68
C PRO A 6 -0.31 2.23 -38.80
N SER A 7 0.82 1.52 -38.88
CA SER A 7 1.11 0.37 -38.05
C SER A 7 1.74 0.85 -36.74
N THR A 8 1.18 0.43 -35.61
CA THR A 8 1.80 0.74 -34.32
C THR A 8 3.12 -0.03 -34.26
N PRO A 9 4.27 0.64 -34.04
CA PRO A 9 5.55 -0.06 -33.95
C PRO A 9 5.49 -1.13 -32.86
N GLU A 10 6.10 -2.29 -33.12
CA GLU A 10 6.15 -3.38 -32.15
C GLU A 10 6.69 -2.85 -30.82
N ARG A 11 5.84 -2.87 -29.80
CA ARG A 11 6.22 -2.40 -28.48
C ARG A 11 7.33 -3.34 -27.98
N PRO A 12 8.51 -2.84 -27.60
CA PRO A 12 9.57 -3.71 -27.10
C PRO A 12 9.00 -4.50 -25.93
N LEU A 13 9.09 -5.83 -26.01
CA LEU A 13 8.65 -6.72 -24.95
C LEU A 13 9.44 -6.35 -23.69
N LEU A 14 8.83 -5.57 -22.79
CA LEU A 14 9.38 -5.34 -21.47
C LEU A 14 9.71 -6.71 -20.90
N SER A 15 10.99 -6.97 -20.66
CA SER A 15 11.42 -8.23 -20.08
C SER A 15 10.63 -8.45 -18.80
N LYS A 16 9.75 -9.47 -18.80
CA LYS A 16 8.87 -9.75 -17.67
C LYS A 16 9.75 -9.87 -16.43
N ILE A 17 9.54 -8.97 -15.46
CA ILE A 17 10.26 -8.98 -14.18
C ILE A 17 10.18 -10.41 -13.65
N PRO A 18 11.32 -11.08 -13.41
CA PRO A 18 11.27 -12.48 -13.06
C PRO A 18 10.44 -12.71 -11.79
N ASN A 19 9.50 -13.64 -11.87
CA ASN A 19 8.58 -13.96 -10.80
C ASN A 19 9.21 -14.92 -9.77
N THR A 20 8.48 -15.21 -8.70
CA THR A 20 8.89 -16.17 -7.66
C THR A 20 9.25 -17.53 -8.27
N TRP A 21 8.47 -17.99 -9.25
CA TRP A 21 8.69 -19.29 -9.89
C TRP A 21 10.01 -19.35 -10.67
N ARG A 22 10.34 -18.32 -11.47
CA ARG A 22 11.63 -18.24 -12.17
C ARG A 22 12.82 -18.23 -11.22
N ARG A 23 12.67 -17.56 -10.08
CA ARG A 23 13.70 -17.51 -9.04
C ARG A 23 13.86 -18.86 -8.33
N ALA A 24 12.76 -19.55 -8.04
CA ALA A 24 12.77 -20.91 -7.51
C ALA A 24 13.44 -21.90 -8.47
N ARG A 25 13.03 -21.88 -9.76
CA ARG A 25 13.63 -22.70 -10.81
C ARG A 25 15.14 -22.47 -10.93
N PHE A 26 15.57 -21.22 -10.94
CA PHE A 26 16.98 -20.87 -10.97
C PHE A 26 17.75 -21.45 -9.79
N PHE A 27 17.22 -21.36 -8.57
CA PHE A 27 17.90 -21.92 -7.41
C PHE A 27 17.90 -23.45 -7.41
N ALA A 28 16.84 -24.09 -7.90
CA ALA A 28 16.82 -25.54 -8.09
C ALA A 28 17.89 -25.98 -9.11
N GLU A 29 18.01 -25.28 -10.25
CA GLU A 29 19.07 -25.55 -11.24
C GLU A 29 20.48 -25.25 -10.68
N CYS A 30 20.63 -24.27 -9.79
CA CYS A 30 21.89 -24.04 -9.08
C CYS A 30 22.23 -25.16 -8.09
N ASP A 31 21.22 -25.76 -7.46
CA ASP A 31 21.41 -26.80 -6.43
C ASP A 31 21.64 -28.18 -7.04
N ILE A 32 21.10 -28.44 -8.24
CA ILE A 32 21.29 -29.68 -9.03
C ILE A 32 22.45 -29.55 -10.04
N LYS A 33 23.26 -28.50 -9.88
CA LYS A 33 24.33 -28.16 -10.81
C LYS A 33 25.29 -29.35 -11.01
N ARG A 34 25.55 -29.72 -12.27
CA ARG A 34 26.55 -30.75 -12.63
C ARG A 34 27.95 -30.15 -12.70
N ASP A 35 28.98 -30.96 -12.44
CA ASP A 35 30.37 -30.55 -12.63
C ASP A 35 30.59 -30.17 -14.09
N GLY A 36 31.01 -28.91 -14.33
CA GLY A 36 31.16 -28.32 -15.66
C GLY A 36 30.07 -27.32 -16.06
N ASP A 37 28.92 -27.29 -15.39
CA ASP A 37 27.89 -26.29 -15.71
C ASP A 37 28.43 -24.87 -15.43
N THR A 38 28.34 -23.99 -16.42
CA THR A 38 28.66 -22.57 -16.22
C THR A 38 27.45 -21.81 -15.68
N MET A 39 27.72 -20.68 -15.01
CA MET A 39 26.65 -19.80 -14.54
C MET A 39 25.76 -19.30 -15.69
N GLY A 40 26.35 -19.09 -16.87
CA GLY A 40 25.66 -18.67 -18.08
C GLY A 40 24.62 -19.71 -18.51
N GLN A 41 25.02 -20.98 -18.61
CA GLN A 41 24.14 -22.09 -19.00
C GLN A 41 22.97 -22.29 -18.02
N ILE A 42 23.21 -22.14 -16.71
CA ILE A 42 22.12 -22.17 -15.70
C ILE A 42 21.15 -20.99 -15.92
N CYS A 43 21.67 -19.79 -16.15
CA CYS A 43 20.82 -18.61 -16.37
C CYS A 43 19.99 -18.74 -17.66
N GLU A 44 20.58 -19.28 -18.73
CA GLU A 44 19.93 -19.52 -20.01
C GLU A 44 18.78 -20.55 -19.89
N ARG A 45 19.04 -21.70 -19.25
CA ARG A 45 18.02 -22.72 -18.95
C ARG A 45 16.87 -22.16 -18.11
N SER A 46 17.18 -21.27 -17.17
CA SER A 46 16.21 -20.57 -16.32
C SER A 46 15.52 -19.37 -17.00
N GLY A 47 15.93 -18.98 -18.21
CA GLY A 47 15.37 -17.84 -18.93
C GLY A 47 15.61 -16.48 -18.24
N ILE A 48 16.77 -16.30 -17.62
CA ILE A 48 17.17 -15.04 -16.95
C ILE A 48 18.52 -14.56 -17.47
N SER A 49 18.79 -13.25 -17.34
CA SER A 49 20.12 -12.73 -17.66
C SER A 49 21.15 -13.13 -16.60
N ARG A 50 22.41 -13.31 -17.02
CA ARG A 50 23.54 -13.62 -16.13
C ARG A 50 23.66 -12.65 -14.95
N ARG A 51 23.55 -11.34 -15.21
CA ARG A 51 23.54 -10.29 -14.19
C ARG A 51 22.45 -10.50 -13.13
N THR A 52 21.27 -10.98 -13.55
CA THR A 52 20.16 -11.28 -12.63
C THR A 52 20.49 -12.50 -11.76
N GLY A 53 21.03 -13.55 -12.37
CA GLY A 53 21.45 -14.76 -11.65
C GLY A 53 22.54 -14.50 -10.62
N GLU A 54 23.58 -13.73 -10.97
CA GLU A 54 24.65 -13.32 -10.04
C GLU A 54 24.10 -12.51 -8.87
N ARG A 55 23.23 -11.52 -9.14
CA ARG A 55 22.56 -10.75 -8.09
C ARG A 55 21.73 -11.65 -7.17
N TRP A 56 21.01 -12.62 -7.72
CA TRP A 56 20.22 -13.57 -6.94
C TRP A 56 21.07 -14.49 -6.07
N ARG A 57 22.24 -14.95 -6.55
CA ARG A 57 23.19 -15.71 -5.73
C ARG A 57 23.75 -14.88 -4.58
N GLN A 58 24.13 -13.62 -4.83
CA GLN A 58 24.55 -12.72 -3.77
C GLN A 58 23.44 -12.51 -2.73
N GLU A 59 22.20 -12.29 -3.18
CA GLU A 59 21.04 -12.20 -2.28
C GLU A 59 20.81 -13.50 -1.49
N ARG A 60 20.98 -14.68 -2.11
CA ARG A 60 20.87 -15.98 -1.43
C ARG A 60 21.96 -16.17 -0.38
N ARG A 61 23.20 -15.76 -0.65
CA ARG A 61 24.29 -15.78 0.34
C ARG A 61 24.01 -14.89 1.56
N LEU A 62 23.33 -13.76 1.34
CA LEU A 62 23.05 -12.78 2.39
C LEU A 62 21.80 -13.08 3.25
N ILE A 63 20.83 -13.81 2.71
CA ILE A 63 19.52 -14.01 3.34
C ILE A 63 19.25 -15.50 3.65
N GLY A 64 19.86 -16.41 2.89
CA GLY A 64 19.65 -17.85 3.02
C GLY A 64 18.36 -18.35 2.36
N THR A 65 18.28 -19.66 2.18
CA THR A 65 17.05 -20.38 1.82
C THR A 65 16.24 -20.72 3.06
N PRO A 66 14.89 -20.71 3.00
CA PRO A 66 14.05 -20.58 1.79
C PRO A 66 13.72 -19.13 1.40
N ILE A 67 14.02 -18.14 2.25
CA ILE A 67 13.60 -16.75 2.07
C ILE A 67 14.09 -16.16 0.74
N ALA A 68 15.32 -16.48 0.35
CA ALA A 68 15.91 -16.01 -0.89
C ALA A 68 15.18 -16.49 -2.16
N ILE A 69 14.36 -17.54 -2.11
CA ILE A 69 13.57 -18.02 -3.25
C ILE A 69 12.41 -17.05 -3.56
N HIS A 70 11.90 -16.37 -2.53
CA HIS A 70 10.75 -15.49 -2.63
C HIS A 70 11.10 -14.05 -2.99
N ARG A 71 10.07 -13.20 -3.13
CA ARG A 71 10.24 -11.76 -3.36
C ARG A 71 10.88 -11.09 -2.13
N VAL A 72 12.16 -10.79 -2.21
CA VAL A 72 12.95 -10.14 -1.15
C VAL A 72 12.75 -8.62 -1.04
N ARG A 73 11.81 -8.00 -1.77
CA ARG A 73 11.64 -6.53 -1.82
C ARG A 73 11.45 -5.91 -0.44
N LYS A 74 10.61 -6.52 0.42
CA LYS A 74 10.35 -6.04 1.79
C LYS A 74 11.61 -6.06 2.66
N LEU A 75 12.30 -7.19 2.67
CA LEU A 75 13.54 -7.37 3.42
C LEU A 75 14.65 -6.41 2.94
N LYS A 76 14.74 -6.16 1.62
CA LYS A 76 15.66 -5.16 1.07
C LYS A 76 15.30 -3.73 1.48
N SER A 77 14.02 -3.39 1.61
CA SER A 77 13.61 -2.07 2.11
C SER A 77 13.86 -1.91 3.61
N GLU A 78 13.67 -2.97 4.40
CA GLU A 78 13.95 -2.97 5.84
C GLU A 78 15.45 -2.80 6.10
N ARG A 79 16.31 -3.59 5.43
CA ARG A 79 17.78 -3.46 5.57
C ARG A 79 18.33 -2.09 5.19
N LYS A 80 17.71 -1.41 4.23
CA LYS A 80 18.14 -0.05 3.81
C LYS A 80 17.59 1.05 4.70
N GLY A 81 16.78 0.74 5.73
CA GLY A 81 16.08 1.71 6.56
C GLY A 81 15.10 2.60 5.77
N THR A 82 14.88 2.32 4.50
CA THR A 82 14.12 3.16 3.57
C THR A 82 13.09 2.30 2.86
N GLN A 83 11.83 2.47 3.27
CA GLN A 83 10.73 2.03 2.42
C GLN A 83 10.67 2.99 1.24
N LEU A 84 10.97 2.50 0.03
CA LEU A 84 10.68 3.19 -1.23
C LEU A 84 9.17 3.42 -1.31
N ARG A 85 8.73 4.52 -0.71
CA ARG A 85 7.37 5.04 -0.74
C ARG A 85 7.44 6.42 -1.37
N ARG A 86 6.39 6.75 -2.12
CA ARG A 86 6.19 8.14 -2.54
C ARG A 86 6.09 8.99 -1.27
N PRO A 87 6.83 10.11 -1.16
CA PRO A 87 6.67 11.01 -0.02
C PRO A 87 5.23 11.48 0.05
N PHE A 88 4.74 11.68 1.27
CA PHE A 88 3.40 12.24 1.44
C PHE A 88 3.36 13.68 0.93
N THR A 89 2.24 14.05 0.32
CA THR A 89 2.05 15.40 -0.23
C THR A 89 1.93 16.46 0.87
N VAL A 90 1.53 16.06 2.08
CA VAL A 90 1.36 16.96 3.23
C VAL A 90 2.25 16.46 4.37
N PRO A 91 3.10 17.32 4.97
CA PRO A 91 3.89 17.00 6.15
C PRO A 91 3.02 16.57 7.33
N GLU A 92 3.55 15.71 8.20
CA GLU A 92 2.82 15.20 9.35
C GLU A 92 2.41 16.33 10.31
N ASP A 93 3.28 17.32 10.53
CA ASP A 93 3.02 18.44 11.43
C ASP A 93 1.81 19.27 10.98
N THR A 94 1.71 19.54 9.67
CA THR A 94 0.54 20.22 9.11
C THR A 94 -0.74 19.41 9.33
N LEU A 95 -0.66 18.07 9.24
CA LEU A 95 -1.81 17.21 9.53
C LEU A 95 -2.17 17.22 11.02
N ARG A 96 -1.19 17.31 11.92
CA ARG A 96 -1.44 17.45 13.37
C ARG A 96 -2.15 18.77 13.67
N ASP A 97 -1.76 19.84 12.99
CA ASP A 97 -2.39 21.16 13.12
C ASP A 97 -3.84 21.17 12.62
N ILE A 98 -4.12 20.47 11.51
CA ILE A 98 -5.49 20.32 10.98
C ILE A 98 -6.42 19.63 11.99
N VAL A 99 -5.91 18.68 12.77
CA VAL A 99 -6.70 17.89 13.73
C VAL A 99 -6.59 18.40 15.17
N SER A 100 -5.73 19.38 15.45
CA SER A 100 -5.67 19.95 16.80
C SER A 100 -6.85 20.91 17.01
N PRO A 101 -7.68 20.72 18.05
CA PRO A 101 -8.76 21.66 18.36
C PRO A 101 -8.25 23.08 18.64
N GLU A 102 -7.07 23.20 19.24
CA GLU A 102 -6.43 24.47 19.59
C GLU A 102 -6.01 25.26 18.35
N LYS A 103 -5.42 24.57 17.35
CA LYS A 103 -4.95 25.19 16.11
C LYS A 103 -6.03 25.27 15.04
N ASN A 104 -7.01 24.37 15.08
CA ASN A 104 -8.12 24.34 14.14
C ASN A 104 -9.48 24.26 14.87
N PRO A 105 -10.08 25.41 15.23
CA PRO A 105 -11.41 25.44 15.83
C PRO A 105 -12.52 24.88 14.93
N HIS A 106 -12.25 24.73 13.63
CA HIS A 106 -13.16 24.17 12.63
C HIS A 106 -12.72 22.78 12.15
N GLN A 107 -12.06 21.99 13.02
CA GLN A 107 -11.67 20.60 12.73
C GLN A 107 -12.85 19.67 12.37
N TRP A 108 -14.07 20.07 12.69
CA TRP A 108 -15.32 19.37 12.35
C TRP A 108 -15.84 19.73 10.95
N ALA A 109 -15.33 20.80 10.34
CA ALA A 109 -15.74 21.21 9.00
C ALA A 109 -15.32 20.16 7.95
N PRO A 110 -16.02 20.06 6.80
CA PRO A 110 -15.64 19.14 5.74
C PRO A 110 -14.17 19.30 5.31
N LEU A 111 -13.51 18.19 4.99
CA LEU A 111 -12.10 18.15 4.55
C LEU A 111 -11.79 19.08 3.36
N VAL A 112 -12.78 19.39 2.51
CA VAL A 112 -12.63 20.36 1.42
C VAL A 112 -12.40 21.77 1.97
N ILE A 113 -13.15 22.16 3.00
CA ILE A 113 -13.01 23.44 3.69
C ILE A 113 -11.67 23.48 4.44
N GLN A 114 -11.31 22.39 5.11
CA GLN A 114 -10.01 22.29 5.80
C GLN A 114 -8.84 22.43 4.82
N ALA A 115 -8.90 21.77 3.66
CA ALA A 115 -7.86 21.93 2.63
C ALA A 115 -7.73 23.37 2.15
N ARG A 116 -8.85 24.09 1.96
CA ARG A 116 -8.84 25.51 1.60
C ARG A 116 -8.25 26.40 2.72
N LYS A 117 -8.67 26.18 3.98
CA LYS A 117 -8.19 26.94 5.14
C LYS A 117 -6.68 26.82 5.32
N PHE A 118 -6.15 25.60 5.18
CA PHE A 118 -4.71 25.33 5.27
C PHE A 118 -3.96 25.54 3.95
N LYS A 119 -4.60 26.16 2.95
CA LYS A 119 -4.03 26.47 1.62
C LYS A 119 -3.35 25.26 0.95
N LEU A 120 -3.91 24.07 1.14
CA LEU A 120 -3.36 22.84 0.58
C LEU A 120 -3.89 22.64 -0.85
N PRO A 121 -3.01 22.57 -1.88
CA PRO A 121 -3.43 22.37 -3.27
C PRO A 121 -3.71 20.88 -3.56
N ILE A 122 -4.56 20.25 -2.73
CA ILE A 122 -4.83 18.81 -2.79
C ILE A 122 -6.33 18.51 -2.79
N LYS A 123 -6.69 17.39 -3.43
CA LYS A 123 -8.06 16.89 -3.42
C LYS A 123 -8.40 16.28 -2.06
N LYS A 124 -9.70 16.31 -1.70
CA LYS A 124 -10.26 15.69 -0.48
C LYS A 124 -9.73 14.27 -0.23
N ARG A 125 -9.71 13.43 -1.26
CA ARG A 125 -9.26 12.03 -1.18
C ARG A 125 -7.79 11.90 -0.79
N THR A 126 -6.94 12.81 -1.25
CA THR A 126 -5.52 12.85 -0.90
C THR A 126 -5.34 13.27 0.55
N LEU A 127 -6.05 14.31 1.01
CA LEU A 127 -6.02 14.73 2.41
C LEU A 127 -6.50 13.60 3.34
N GLN A 128 -7.60 12.93 2.98
CA GLN A 128 -8.10 11.77 3.72
C GLN A 128 -7.08 10.63 3.79
N PHE A 129 -6.43 10.30 2.67
CA PHE A 129 -5.38 9.27 2.66
C PHE A 129 -4.20 9.65 3.56
N ASN A 130 -3.74 10.90 3.50
CA ASN A 130 -2.65 11.40 4.35
C ASN A 130 -3.01 11.29 5.84
N LEU A 131 -4.18 11.80 6.24
CA LEU A 131 -4.70 11.69 7.62
C LEU A 131 -4.81 10.23 8.07
N LYS A 132 -5.35 9.35 7.22
CA LYS A 132 -5.51 7.92 7.52
C LYS A 132 -4.19 7.22 7.77
N THR A 133 -3.19 7.52 6.94
CA THR A 133 -1.93 6.77 6.88
C THR A 133 -0.92 7.29 7.89
N GLN A 134 -0.88 8.60 8.13
CA GLN A 134 0.08 9.23 9.04
C GLN A 134 -0.44 9.30 10.48
N LEU A 135 -1.73 9.61 10.70
CA LEU A 135 -2.29 9.84 12.04
C LEU A 135 -3.17 8.69 12.56
N LYS A 136 -2.79 7.44 12.28
CA LYS A 136 -3.36 6.19 12.84
C LYS A 136 -4.90 6.05 12.76
N ARG A 137 -5.52 6.30 11.58
CA ARG A 137 -6.95 6.04 11.22
C ARG A 137 -8.06 6.67 12.09
N ALA A 138 -7.88 6.85 13.41
CA ALA A 138 -8.89 7.31 14.37
C ALA A 138 -9.35 8.75 14.10
N ARG A 139 -8.46 9.57 13.53
CA ARG A 139 -8.70 11.00 13.28
C ARG A 139 -9.45 11.31 11.98
N MET A 140 -9.77 10.31 11.16
CA MET A 140 -10.69 10.52 10.02
C MET A 140 -12.11 10.87 10.47
N TYR A 141 -12.48 10.47 11.69
CA TYR A 141 -13.82 10.64 12.26
C TYR A 141 -13.98 11.90 13.11
N VAL A 142 -12.99 12.81 13.14
CA VAL A 142 -13.18 14.13 13.78
C VAL A 142 -14.20 14.99 12.99
N ALA A 143 -14.45 14.63 11.73
CA ALA A 143 -15.59 15.10 10.95
C ALA A 143 -16.82 14.18 11.07
N HIS A 144 -16.97 13.41 12.15
CA HIS A 144 -18.27 12.78 12.44
C HIS A 144 -19.22 13.93 12.70
N GLN A 145 -20.05 14.23 11.71
CA GLN A 145 -21.24 15.04 11.92
C GLN A 145 -21.90 14.45 13.17
N ARG A 146 -21.96 15.22 14.26
CA ARG A 146 -22.97 14.92 15.27
C ARG A 146 -24.26 15.04 14.50
N LYS A 147 -24.83 13.91 14.08
CA LYS A 147 -26.23 13.90 13.67
C LYS A 147 -26.92 14.41 14.91
N THR A 148 -27.43 15.64 14.85
CA THR A 148 -28.30 16.15 15.90
C THR A 148 -29.45 15.14 15.94
N ILE A 149 -29.46 14.28 16.96
CA ILE A 149 -30.59 13.38 17.15
C ILE A 149 -31.75 14.33 17.43
N ARG A 150 -32.76 14.32 16.55
CA ARG A 150 -33.99 15.09 16.79
C ARG A 150 -34.53 14.64 18.15
N MET A 151 -34.99 15.56 18.99
CA MET A 151 -35.44 15.23 20.35
C MET A 151 -36.45 14.07 20.36
N ASN A 152 -37.32 14.00 19.35
CA ASN A 152 -38.27 12.90 19.17
C ASN A 152 -37.57 11.53 19.03
N ASN A 153 -36.55 11.41 18.18
CA ASN A 153 -35.80 10.15 18.03
C ASN A 153 -35.02 9.76 19.29
N GLN A 154 -34.67 10.74 20.14
CA GLN A 154 -34.05 10.46 21.44
C GLN A 154 -35.08 9.88 22.40
N GLY A 155 -36.28 10.46 22.45
CA GLY A 155 -37.42 9.93 23.19
C GLY A 155 -37.76 8.50 22.78
N ASP A 156 -37.92 8.26 21.47
CA ASP A 156 -38.25 6.93 20.93
C ASP A 156 -37.21 5.86 21.31
N ARG A 157 -35.93 6.24 21.38
CA ARG A 157 -34.85 5.33 21.75
C ARG A 157 -34.82 5.03 23.25
N VAL A 158 -35.08 6.04 24.08
CA VAL A 158 -35.18 5.86 25.53
C VAL A 158 -36.40 4.98 25.83
N GLN A 159 -37.54 5.26 25.20
CA GLN A 159 -38.76 4.46 25.33
C GLN A 159 -38.54 3.02 24.89
N TYR A 160 -37.92 2.80 23.71
CA TYR A 160 -37.58 1.45 23.26
C TYR A 160 -36.66 0.72 24.24
N GLY A 161 -35.69 1.42 24.85
CA GLY A 161 -34.82 0.86 25.88
C GLY A 161 -35.61 0.39 27.11
N GLU A 162 -36.48 1.25 27.63
CA GLU A 162 -37.37 0.91 28.76
C GLU A 162 -38.30 -0.26 28.42
N ASP A 163 -38.94 -0.24 27.24
CA ASP A 163 -39.91 -1.25 26.81
C ASP A 163 -39.29 -2.64 26.56
N ASN A 164 -37.97 -2.72 26.41
CA ASN A 164 -37.27 -3.95 26.06
C ASN A 164 -36.16 -4.32 27.07
N LYS A 165 -36.02 -3.61 28.19
CA LYS A 165 -34.95 -3.84 29.19
C LYS A 165 -34.99 -5.24 29.81
N ASP A 166 -36.19 -5.79 29.99
CA ASP A 166 -36.42 -7.10 30.63
C ASP A 166 -36.62 -8.23 29.60
N LYS A 167 -36.53 -7.93 28.30
CA LYS A 167 -36.67 -8.96 27.26
C LYS A 167 -35.34 -9.68 27.09
N LEU A 168 -35.40 -11.01 27.11
CA LEU A 168 -34.25 -11.85 26.78
C LEU A 168 -33.78 -11.50 25.36
N VAL A 169 -32.53 -11.03 25.24
CA VAL A 169 -31.89 -10.82 23.95
C VAL A 169 -31.66 -12.19 23.31
N ARG A 170 -32.55 -12.60 22.41
CA ARG A 170 -32.37 -13.79 21.59
C ARG A 170 -31.76 -13.40 20.25
N GLY A 171 -30.55 -13.89 19.98
CA GLY A 171 -29.86 -13.79 18.70
C GLY A 171 -28.79 -14.87 18.58
N TYR A 172 -28.62 -15.41 17.37
CA TYR A 172 -27.60 -16.39 16.97
C TYR A 172 -26.22 -15.74 16.82
#